data_AF-A0A2S2G4D2-F1
#
_entry.id   AF-A0A2S2G4D2-F1
#
_cell.length_a   1.000
_cell.length_b   1.000
_cell.length_c   1.000
_cell.angle_alpha   90.00
_cell.angle_beta   90.00
_cell.angle_gamma   90.00
#
_symmetry.space_group_name_H-M   'P 1'
#
loop_
_entity.id
_entity.type
_entity.pdbx_description
1 polymer ?
#
loop_
_entity_poly.entity_id
_entity_poly.type
_entity_poly.pdbx_seq_one_letter_code
_entity_poly.pdbx_strand_id
1 'polypeptide(L)'
;MTVSPGGEATTTLTVRNDSDIVEAYTLEVVGDCAAWSTVEPARVSLYPGTSEQVTIRLAPPRSHEVRAGDMPLGVRVLPAEHPDRVVVPETTVHVEAFRELRTELSPRRRRGWLGARYRTAVQNRGNTPVGVALAGRQAGEDLKLAFTPDTRSLEPGESADVRLRVRTRKPVWFGAPVTWPFEAEVAESGDGAPEEESERQKESLAGEFLQLPVFPKWLLIVLAALVALLVAWFALVRPAVRSAAEEAGTEAAEKQVARGAQQQGGQAAPGAGEGTGGQGTDDGSGAPGTGTGTGSGTGTGSGGGPGGGGQHSETIDVETASGSEESGTYKVEPGKVFAVTDIVVANFQGDEGVVTISFGERKITTIALETFRNQDYHWVTPIQIQQNATVTVSVTCEKPGTPATGKQASACRQVLNVSGVLRDLEPR
;
A
#
# COMPACT_ATOMS: atom_id res chain seq x y z
N MET A 1 2.18 -14.04 46.65
CA MET A 1 1.95 -15.35 45.99
C MET A 1 2.40 -15.23 44.55
N THR A 2 2.91 -16.29 43.90
CA THR A 2 3.37 -16.22 42.50
C THR A 2 2.58 -17.16 41.61
N VAL A 3 2.28 -16.74 40.38
CA VAL A 3 1.57 -17.56 39.38
C VAL A 3 2.13 -17.32 37.98
N SER A 4 2.37 -18.41 37.26
CA SER A 4 2.82 -18.36 35.86
C SER A 4 1.63 -18.23 34.92
N PRO A 5 1.67 -17.38 33.87
CA PRO A 5 0.64 -17.33 32.84
C PRO A 5 0.44 -18.66 32.11
N GLY A 6 -0.82 -19.12 32.06
CA GLY A 6 -1.22 -20.45 31.58
C GLY A 6 -1.04 -21.58 32.60
N GLY A 7 -0.51 -21.28 33.77
CA GLY A 7 -0.44 -22.18 34.91
C GLY A 7 -1.57 -21.92 35.91
N GLU A 8 -1.50 -22.60 37.05
CA GLU A 8 -2.45 -22.46 38.14
C GLU A 8 -1.73 -22.32 39.47
N ALA A 9 -2.33 -21.57 40.38
CA ALA A 9 -1.86 -21.45 41.74
C ALA A 9 -3.05 -21.31 42.70
N THR A 10 -2.89 -21.77 43.94
CA THR A 10 -3.97 -21.73 44.94
C THR A 10 -3.53 -21.03 46.21
N THR A 11 -4.46 -20.33 46.83
CA THR A 11 -4.32 -19.75 48.17
C THR A 11 -5.60 -19.96 48.96
N THR A 12 -5.58 -19.71 50.25
CA THR A 12 -6.72 -19.94 51.13
C THR A 12 -7.10 -18.69 51.89
N LEU A 13 -8.40 -18.52 52.12
CA LEU A 13 -8.97 -17.46 52.95
C LEU A 13 -9.77 -18.12 54.07
N THR A 14 -9.53 -17.70 55.31
CA THR A 14 -10.30 -18.17 56.47
C THR A 14 -11.36 -17.14 56.82
N VAL A 15 -12.63 -17.55 56.77
CA VAL A 15 -13.78 -16.74 57.18
C VAL A 15 -14.21 -17.18 58.57
N ARG A 16 -14.41 -16.25 59.50
CA ARG A 16 -14.88 -16.52 60.86
C ARG A 16 -16.14 -15.70 61.15
N ASN A 17 -17.17 -16.34 61.69
CA ASN A 17 -18.38 -15.66 62.13
C ASN A 17 -18.21 -15.19 63.59
N ASP A 18 -18.04 -13.88 63.76
CA ASP A 18 -17.93 -13.23 65.09
C ASP A 18 -19.28 -12.70 65.61
N SER A 19 -20.39 -12.98 64.93
CA SER A 19 -21.75 -12.65 65.39
C SER A 19 -22.30 -13.71 66.36
N ASP A 20 -23.43 -13.38 66.98
CA ASP A 20 -24.19 -14.26 67.88
C ASP A 20 -25.28 -15.08 67.17
N ILE A 21 -25.42 -14.92 65.85
CA ILE A 21 -26.38 -15.67 65.02
C ILE A 21 -25.68 -16.50 63.94
N VAL A 22 -26.40 -17.47 63.37
CA VAL A 22 -25.92 -18.17 62.17
C VAL A 22 -25.96 -17.20 61.00
N GLU A 23 -24.85 -17.10 60.25
CA GLU A 23 -24.74 -16.19 59.13
C GLU A 23 -24.16 -16.90 57.91
N ALA A 24 -24.73 -16.59 56.74
CA ALA A 24 -24.18 -17.02 55.46
C ALA A 24 -23.32 -15.92 54.87
N TYR A 25 -22.14 -16.28 54.36
CA TYR A 25 -21.23 -15.37 53.66
C TYR A 25 -21.13 -15.77 52.20
N THR A 26 -21.37 -14.82 51.30
CA THR A 26 -21.09 -14.96 49.87
C THR A 26 -19.71 -14.37 49.59
N LEU A 27 -18.86 -15.11 48.89
CA LEU A 27 -17.51 -14.72 48.55
C LEU A 27 -17.38 -14.48 47.05
N GLU A 28 -16.75 -13.38 46.69
CA GLU A 28 -16.55 -12.99 45.29
C GLU A 28 -15.15 -12.38 45.12
N VAL A 29 -14.39 -12.84 44.14
CA VAL A 29 -13.11 -12.22 43.80
C VAL A 29 -13.38 -10.91 43.06
N VAL A 30 -12.72 -9.84 43.47
CA VAL A 30 -12.86 -8.49 42.92
C VAL A 30 -11.52 -7.91 42.50
N GLY A 31 -11.54 -6.93 41.60
CA GLY A 31 -10.34 -6.29 41.06
C GLY A 31 -9.77 -7.03 39.85
N ASP A 32 -8.50 -6.73 39.54
CA ASP A 32 -7.85 -7.16 38.30
C ASP A 32 -7.67 -8.68 38.19
N CYS A 33 -7.64 -9.38 39.33
CA CYS A 33 -7.56 -10.84 39.38
C CYS A 33 -8.89 -11.55 39.08
N ALA A 34 -10.04 -10.85 39.15
CA ALA A 34 -11.36 -11.48 39.15
C ALA A 34 -11.65 -12.30 37.88
N ALA A 35 -11.18 -11.83 36.72
CA ALA A 35 -11.45 -12.47 35.43
C ALA A 35 -10.86 -13.89 35.28
N TRP A 36 -9.86 -14.22 36.10
CA TRP A 36 -9.11 -15.48 36.01
C TRP A 36 -8.96 -16.18 37.36
N SER A 37 -9.79 -15.81 38.33
CA SER A 37 -9.77 -16.38 39.69
C SER A 37 -11.14 -16.93 40.06
N THR A 38 -11.16 -18.04 40.81
CA THR A 38 -12.37 -18.61 41.38
C THR A 38 -12.22 -18.82 42.88
N VAL A 39 -13.33 -18.75 43.61
CA VAL A 39 -13.36 -19.04 45.06
C VAL A 39 -14.33 -20.18 45.32
N GLU A 40 -13.86 -21.20 46.01
CA GLU A 40 -14.61 -22.43 46.28
C GLU A 40 -14.46 -22.84 47.76
N PRO A 41 -15.57 -23.01 48.51
CA PRO A 41 -16.95 -22.68 48.12
C PRO A 41 -17.20 -21.16 48.02
N ALA A 42 -18.04 -20.74 47.06
CA ALA A 42 -18.43 -19.34 46.89
C ALA A 42 -19.46 -18.85 47.92
N ARG A 43 -20.04 -19.76 48.70
CA ARG A 43 -20.94 -19.44 49.81
C ARG A 43 -20.71 -20.42 50.95
N VAL A 44 -20.53 -19.89 52.15
CA VAL A 44 -20.36 -20.66 53.40
C VAL A 44 -21.43 -20.25 54.40
N SER A 45 -21.85 -21.18 55.25
CA SER A 45 -22.82 -20.91 56.32
C SER A 45 -22.18 -21.29 57.65
N LEU A 46 -21.97 -20.30 58.51
CA LEU A 46 -21.18 -20.45 59.73
C LEU A 46 -22.02 -20.21 60.97
N TYR A 47 -21.87 -21.09 61.95
CA TYR A 47 -22.40 -20.88 63.30
C TYR A 47 -21.58 -19.81 64.04
N PRO A 48 -22.15 -19.17 65.08
CA PRO A 48 -21.43 -18.25 65.96
C PRO A 48 -20.09 -18.83 66.45
N GLY A 49 -19.00 -18.07 66.29
CA GLY A 49 -17.65 -18.43 66.73
C GLY A 49 -16.94 -19.49 65.88
N THR A 50 -17.56 -19.98 64.80
CA THR A 50 -16.94 -20.97 63.90
C THR A 50 -16.22 -20.30 62.73
N SER A 51 -15.27 -21.04 62.13
CA SER A 51 -14.54 -20.59 60.95
C SER A 51 -14.47 -21.68 59.89
N GLU A 52 -14.48 -21.28 58.63
CA GLU A 52 -14.28 -22.17 57.48
C GLU A 52 -13.19 -21.60 56.56
N GLN A 53 -12.44 -22.50 55.93
CA GLN A 53 -11.41 -22.13 54.97
C GLN A 53 -11.95 -22.33 53.56
N VAL A 54 -11.90 -21.27 52.76
CA VAL A 54 -12.20 -21.31 51.34
C VAL A 54 -10.90 -21.36 50.54
N THR A 55 -10.94 -22.02 49.38
CA THR A 55 -9.82 -22.07 48.44
C THR A 55 -10.04 -21.05 47.33
N ILE A 56 -9.05 -20.22 47.07
CA ILE A 56 -9.00 -19.31 45.94
C ILE A 56 -8.05 -19.90 44.92
N ARG A 57 -8.56 -20.21 43.72
CA ARG A 57 -7.78 -20.73 42.60
C ARG A 57 -7.55 -19.62 41.59
N LEU A 58 -6.29 -19.46 41.21
CA LEU A 58 -5.80 -18.48 40.24
C LEU A 58 -5.37 -19.24 38.98
N ALA A 59 -5.91 -18.86 37.83
CA ALA A 59 -5.60 -19.46 36.54
C ALA A 59 -5.50 -18.39 35.43
N PRO A 60 -4.50 -17.49 35.50
CA PRO A 60 -4.32 -16.44 34.50
C PRO A 60 -4.08 -17.08 33.12
N PRO A 61 -4.83 -16.71 32.07
CA PRO A 61 -4.59 -17.22 30.73
C PRO A 61 -3.18 -16.83 30.25
N ARG A 62 -2.58 -17.66 29.40
CA ARG A 62 -1.32 -17.32 28.72
C ARG A 62 -1.58 -16.31 27.60
N SER A 63 -1.81 -15.06 27.99
CA SER A 63 -2.18 -13.94 27.11
C SER A 63 -1.46 -12.66 27.53
N HIS A 64 -1.19 -11.79 26.55
CA HIS A 64 -0.62 -10.46 26.78
C HIS A 64 -1.57 -9.52 27.55
N GLU A 65 -2.87 -9.88 27.63
CA GLU A 65 -3.88 -9.16 28.39
C GLU A 65 -3.60 -9.17 29.91
N VAL A 66 -3.00 -10.24 30.42
CA VAL A 66 -2.62 -10.34 31.85
C VAL A 66 -1.17 -9.93 32.01
N ARG A 67 -0.95 -8.64 32.30
CA ARG A 67 0.38 -8.03 32.48
C ARG A 67 1.18 -8.73 33.57
N ALA A 68 2.50 -8.83 33.36
CA ALA A 68 3.44 -9.31 34.36
C ALA A 68 3.61 -8.28 35.50
N GLY A 69 3.90 -8.77 36.70
CA GLY A 69 4.14 -7.95 37.88
C GLY A 69 3.13 -8.19 39.00
N ASP A 70 3.12 -7.26 39.95
CA ASP A 70 2.29 -7.35 41.16
C ASP A 70 0.88 -6.86 40.89
N MET A 71 -0.10 -7.70 41.17
CA MET A 71 -1.53 -7.42 40.99
C MET A 71 -2.28 -7.64 42.31
N PRO A 72 -3.19 -6.71 42.69
CA PRO A 72 -3.99 -6.89 43.90
C PRO A 72 -5.07 -7.96 43.67
N LEU A 73 -5.15 -8.91 44.61
CA LEU A 73 -6.23 -9.88 44.72
C LEU A 73 -7.11 -9.47 45.90
N GLY A 74 -8.31 -8.98 45.60
CA GLY A 74 -9.34 -8.69 46.60
C GLY A 74 -10.41 -9.79 46.63
N VAL A 75 -10.86 -10.19 47.81
CA VAL A 75 -12.00 -11.09 47.95
C VAL A 75 -13.08 -10.39 48.77
N ARG A 76 -14.19 -10.04 48.14
CA ARG A 76 -15.34 -9.45 48.81
C ARG A 76 -16.10 -10.54 49.56
N VAL A 77 -16.22 -10.38 50.86
CA VAL A 77 -17.00 -11.25 51.76
C VAL A 77 -18.26 -10.48 52.15
N LEU A 78 -19.41 -10.94 51.65
CA LEU A 78 -20.72 -10.33 51.82
C LEU A 78 -21.57 -11.15 52.81
N PRO A 79 -21.80 -10.65 54.04
CA PRO A 79 -22.72 -11.28 54.97
C PRO A 79 -24.18 -11.16 54.49
N ALA A 80 -24.97 -12.22 54.62
CA ALA A 80 -26.36 -12.24 54.18
C ALA A 80 -27.32 -11.50 55.13
N GLU A 81 -27.11 -11.63 56.45
CA GLU A 81 -28.00 -11.03 57.46
C GLU A 81 -27.59 -9.57 57.76
N HIS A 82 -26.30 -9.25 57.64
CA HIS A 82 -25.75 -7.89 57.83
C HIS A 82 -25.01 -7.36 56.58
N PRO A 83 -25.73 -6.98 55.51
CA PRO A 83 -25.11 -6.50 54.27
C PRO A 83 -24.27 -5.21 54.41
N ASP A 84 -24.41 -4.49 55.53
CA ASP A 84 -23.62 -3.29 55.86
C ASP A 84 -22.20 -3.64 56.36
N ARG A 85 -21.93 -4.90 56.70
CA ARG A 85 -20.65 -5.36 57.29
C ARG A 85 -19.72 -6.04 56.28
N VAL A 86 -19.73 -5.57 55.02
CA VAL A 86 -18.85 -6.11 53.96
C VAL A 86 -17.39 -5.87 54.30
N VAL A 87 -16.56 -6.89 54.09
CA VAL A 87 -15.10 -6.79 54.17
C VAL A 87 -14.45 -7.26 52.88
N VAL A 88 -13.31 -6.66 52.53
CA VAL A 88 -12.51 -7.03 51.35
C VAL A 88 -11.06 -7.26 51.81
N PRO A 89 -10.70 -8.47 52.28
CA PRO A 89 -9.30 -8.86 52.41
C PRO A 89 -8.57 -8.75 51.06
N GLU A 90 -7.38 -8.17 51.11
CA GLU A 90 -6.51 -7.96 49.95
C GLU A 90 -5.15 -8.67 50.16
N THR A 91 -4.60 -9.20 49.07
CA THR A 91 -3.23 -9.72 49.02
C THR A 91 -2.62 -9.46 47.64
N THR A 92 -1.33 -9.68 47.49
CA THR A 92 -0.61 -9.46 46.23
C THR A 92 -0.29 -10.76 45.52
N VAL A 93 -0.69 -10.83 44.26
CA VAL A 93 -0.34 -11.89 43.31
C VAL A 93 0.73 -11.37 42.37
N HIS A 94 1.89 -12.01 42.36
CA HIS A 94 2.96 -11.76 41.42
C HIS A 94 2.73 -12.65 40.18
N VAL A 95 2.36 -12.02 39.06
CA VAL A 95 2.22 -12.70 37.77
C VAL A 95 3.58 -12.71 37.09
N GLU A 96 4.08 -13.91 36.78
CA GLU A 96 5.38 -14.05 36.11
C GLU A 96 5.36 -13.48 34.69
N ALA A 97 6.53 -13.02 34.24
CA ALA A 97 6.71 -12.57 32.86
C ALA A 97 6.86 -13.77 31.93
N PHE A 98 6.17 -13.73 30.79
CA PHE A 98 6.47 -14.56 29.64
C PHE A 98 6.70 -13.68 28.41
N ARG A 99 7.69 -14.08 27.61
CA ARG A 99 8.08 -13.41 26.37
C ARG A 99 7.71 -14.28 25.19
N GLU A 100 7.10 -13.67 24.19
CA GLU A 100 6.80 -14.31 22.92
C GLU A 100 6.77 -13.22 21.85
N LEU A 101 7.72 -13.25 20.92
CA LEU A 101 7.74 -12.36 19.77
C LEU A 101 7.29 -13.12 18.52
N ARG A 102 6.52 -12.44 17.68
CA ARG A 102 6.22 -12.92 16.33
C ARG A 102 6.76 -11.92 15.33
N THR A 103 7.63 -12.38 14.42
CA THR A 103 8.21 -11.52 13.40
C THR A 103 7.88 -12.01 11.99
N GLU A 104 7.75 -11.09 11.05
CA GLU A 104 7.48 -11.41 9.65
C GLU A 104 8.09 -10.37 8.72
N LEU A 105 8.77 -10.84 7.66
CA LEU A 105 9.33 -10.00 6.61
C LEU A 105 8.41 -10.01 5.37
N SER A 106 7.94 -8.83 4.98
CA SER A 106 7.07 -8.66 3.81
C SER A 106 7.50 -7.49 2.91
N PRO A 107 7.57 -7.68 1.58
CA PRO A 107 7.50 -8.98 0.88
C PRO A 107 8.83 -9.75 1.01
N ARG A 108 8.82 -11.09 0.99
CA ARG A 108 10.08 -11.88 1.07
C ARG A 108 11.02 -11.67 -0.12
N ARG A 109 10.48 -11.40 -1.31
CA ARG A 109 11.25 -11.12 -2.53
C ARG A 109 10.78 -9.84 -3.18
N ARG A 110 11.71 -8.97 -3.57
CA ARG A 110 11.39 -7.74 -4.30
C ARG A 110 12.38 -7.47 -5.41
N ARG A 111 11.89 -6.95 -6.54
CA ARG A 111 12.71 -6.56 -7.70
C ARG A 111 12.99 -5.07 -7.73
N GLY A 112 14.16 -4.66 -8.20
CA GLY A 112 14.50 -3.25 -8.40
C GLY A 112 15.87 -3.07 -9.06
N TRP A 113 16.09 -1.90 -9.63
CA TRP A 113 17.34 -1.43 -10.24
C TRP A 113 18.51 -1.21 -9.26
N LEU A 114 18.31 -0.41 -8.20
CA LEU A 114 19.34 -0.01 -7.23
C LEU A 114 18.96 -0.28 -5.77
N GLY A 115 17.72 -0.65 -5.53
CA GLY A 115 17.25 -0.97 -4.19
C GLY A 115 15.76 -1.24 -4.12
N ALA A 116 15.33 -1.65 -2.94
CA ALA A 116 13.97 -2.02 -2.61
C ALA A 116 13.67 -1.64 -1.16
N ARG A 117 12.38 -1.53 -0.85
CA ARG A 117 11.88 -1.35 0.52
C ARG A 117 11.14 -2.60 0.96
N TYR A 118 11.33 -2.99 2.20
CA TYR A 118 10.70 -4.11 2.86
C TYR A 118 10.08 -3.59 4.16
N ARG A 119 9.21 -4.39 4.76
CA ARG A 119 8.66 -4.16 6.09
C ARG A 119 8.92 -5.40 6.92
N THR A 120 9.42 -5.19 8.12
CA THR A 120 9.51 -6.24 9.14
C THR A 120 8.44 -5.92 10.17
N ALA A 121 7.39 -6.74 10.20
CA ALA A 121 6.36 -6.68 11.22
C ALA A 121 6.89 -7.42 12.46
N VAL A 122 6.80 -6.79 13.62
CA VAL A 122 7.19 -7.35 14.91
C VAL A 122 6.00 -7.17 15.86
N GLN A 123 5.54 -8.26 16.46
CA GLN A 123 4.44 -8.27 17.42
C GLN A 123 4.91 -8.84 18.75
N ASN A 124 4.66 -8.11 19.84
CA ASN A 124 4.85 -8.62 21.20
C ASN A 124 3.58 -9.37 21.65
N ARG A 125 3.68 -10.69 21.75
CA ARG A 125 2.63 -11.59 22.27
C ARG A 125 2.84 -11.97 23.73
N GLY A 126 3.96 -11.55 24.32
CA GLY A 126 4.25 -11.66 25.74
C GLY A 126 3.41 -10.68 26.57
N ASN A 127 3.46 -10.86 27.89
CA ASN A 127 2.77 -9.98 28.85
C ASN A 127 3.67 -8.92 29.51
N THR A 128 4.92 -8.79 29.05
CA THR A 128 5.87 -7.79 29.51
C THR A 128 6.37 -6.92 28.34
N PRO A 129 6.67 -5.62 28.55
CA PRO A 129 7.29 -4.79 27.53
C PRO A 129 8.62 -5.39 27.05
N VAL A 130 8.86 -5.31 25.73
CA VAL A 130 10.08 -5.85 25.11
C VAL A 130 10.69 -4.78 24.20
N GLY A 131 11.97 -4.49 24.41
CA GLY A 131 12.78 -3.75 23.45
C GLY A 131 13.25 -4.69 22.34
N VAL A 132 13.18 -4.27 21.09
CA VAL A 132 13.67 -5.01 19.93
C VAL A 132 14.67 -4.17 19.14
N ALA A 133 15.79 -4.79 18.78
CA ALA A 133 16.82 -4.25 17.90
C ALA A 133 16.75 -4.96 16.55
N LEU A 134 16.71 -4.20 15.47
CA LEU A 134 16.58 -4.70 14.10
C LEU A 134 17.87 -4.41 13.32
N ALA A 135 18.46 -5.48 12.78
CA ALA A 135 19.67 -5.40 11.98
C ALA A 135 19.49 -6.16 10.67
N GLY A 136 20.17 -5.69 9.62
CA GLY A 136 20.21 -6.41 8.35
C GLY A 136 21.57 -7.04 8.15
N ARG A 137 21.61 -8.34 7.86
CA ARG A 137 22.85 -9.07 7.57
C ARG A 137 22.87 -9.57 6.14
N GLN A 138 24.05 -9.56 5.54
CA GLN A 138 24.31 -10.21 4.27
C GLN A 138 25.64 -10.96 4.38
N ALA A 139 25.71 -12.17 3.82
CA ALA A 139 26.96 -12.93 3.78
C ALA A 139 28.06 -12.23 2.97
N GLY A 140 27.66 -11.48 1.93
CA GLY A 140 28.53 -10.60 1.14
C GLY A 140 28.41 -9.13 1.53
N GLU A 141 29.16 -8.29 0.83
CA GLU A 141 29.26 -6.85 1.09
C GLU A 141 28.56 -5.98 0.02
N ASP A 142 27.66 -6.58 -0.76
CA ASP A 142 27.06 -5.95 -1.94
C ASP A 142 25.81 -5.11 -1.63
N LEU A 143 25.15 -5.38 -0.51
CA LEU A 143 23.95 -4.68 -0.05
C LEU A 143 24.26 -3.76 1.14
N LYS A 144 23.65 -2.58 1.11
CA LYS A 144 23.46 -1.71 2.27
C LYS A 144 22.04 -1.92 2.79
N LEU A 145 21.94 -2.46 3.99
CA LEU A 145 20.69 -2.75 4.70
C LEU A 145 20.55 -1.71 5.81
N ALA A 146 19.41 -1.02 5.87
CA ALA A 146 19.15 -0.02 6.90
C ALA A 146 17.70 -0.08 7.37
N PHE A 147 17.54 -0.27 8.67
CA PHE A 147 16.25 -0.14 9.36
C PHE A 147 16.00 1.31 9.76
N THR A 148 14.73 1.70 9.85
CA THR A 148 14.32 3.02 10.35
C THR A 148 12.96 2.88 11.03
N PRO A 149 12.88 2.98 12.37
CA PRO A 149 14.01 2.97 13.32
C PRO A 149 14.73 1.60 13.37
N ASP A 150 15.94 1.55 13.93
CA ASP A 150 16.71 0.31 14.17
C ASP A 150 16.46 -0.30 15.56
N THR A 151 15.83 0.46 16.46
CA THR A 151 15.37 -0.01 17.77
C THR A 151 13.93 0.42 18.00
N ARG A 152 13.16 -0.41 18.70
CA ARG A 152 11.76 -0.13 19.04
C ARG A 152 11.39 -0.82 20.34
N SER A 153 10.72 -0.11 21.25
CA SER A 153 10.05 -0.73 22.39
C SER A 153 8.61 -1.07 22.01
N LEU A 154 8.15 -2.26 22.41
CA LEU A 154 6.80 -2.77 22.17
C LEU A 154 6.14 -3.13 23.48
N GLU A 155 4.98 -2.53 23.73
CA GLU A 155 4.09 -2.94 24.80
C GLU A 155 3.50 -4.33 24.54
N PRO A 156 3.10 -5.09 25.58
CA PRO A 156 2.30 -6.29 25.45
C PRO A 156 1.10 -6.11 24.51
N GLY A 157 1.02 -6.95 23.48
CA GLY A 157 0.00 -6.89 22.43
C GLY A 157 0.32 -5.93 21.28
N GLU A 158 1.30 -5.03 21.44
CA GLU A 158 1.66 -4.05 20.40
C GLU A 158 2.30 -4.73 19.18
N SER A 159 1.93 -4.23 18.01
CA SER A 159 2.53 -4.61 16.74
C SER A 159 3.11 -3.38 16.05
N ALA A 160 4.34 -3.49 15.54
CA ALA A 160 5.01 -2.43 14.81
C ALA A 160 5.56 -2.92 13.48
N ASP A 161 5.34 -2.10 12.44
CA ASP A 161 5.95 -2.27 11.13
C ASP A 161 7.22 -1.41 11.03
N VAL A 162 8.38 -2.06 10.99
CA VAL A 162 9.66 -1.38 10.82
C VAL A 162 10.11 -1.43 9.36
N ARG A 163 10.50 -0.28 8.82
CA ARG A 163 10.89 -0.17 7.42
C ARG A 163 12.34 -0.60 7.24
N LEU A 164 12.56 -1.59 6.37
CA LEU A 164 13.88 -1.99 5.91
C LEU A 164 14.14 -1.45 4.50
N ARG A 165 15.24 -0.71 4.34
CA ARG A 165 15.73 -0.26 3.03
C ARG A 165 16.92 -1.12 2.63
N VAL A 166 16.80 -1.78 1.49
CA VAL A 166 17.86 -2.58 0.86
C VAL A 166 18.36 -1.83 -0.36
N ARG A 167 19.67 -1.59 -0.47
CA ARG A 167 20.30 -0.95 -1.63
C ARG A 167 21.54 -1.69 -2.07
N THR A 168 21.75 -1.84 -3.37
CA THR A 168 23.00 -2.38 -3.89
C THR A 168 24.06 -1.29 -3.93
N ARG A 169 25.33 -1.68 -3.72
CA ARG A 169 26.48 -0.77 -3.85
C ARG A 169 26.81 -0.46 -5.31
N LYS A 170 26.54 -1.39 -6.24
CA LYS A 170 26.85 -1.26 -7.67
C LYS A 170 25.61 -1.53 -8.53
N PRO A 171 25.34 -0.70 -9.56
CA PRO A 171 24.29 -0.99 -10.54
C PRO A 171 24.71 -2.12 -11.49
N VAL A 172 23.75 -2.94 -11.92
CA VAL A 172 23.92 -3.88 -13.04
C VAL A 172 23.47 -3.16 -14.31
N TRP A 173 24.40 -2.83 -15.20
CA TRP A 173 24.08 -2.02 -16.40
C TRP A 173 23.39 -2.84 -17.49
N PHE A 174 23.89 -4.04 -17.75
CA PHE A 174 23.39 -4.96 -18.78
C PHE A 174 23.47 -6.40 -18.26
N GLY A 175 22.63 -7.30 -18.75
CA GLY A 175 22.72 -8.71 -18.39
C GLY A 175 21.39 -9.33 -17.95
N ALA A 176 21.49 -10.48 -17.29
CA ALA A 176 20.37 -11.11 -16.61
C ALA A 176 20.19 -10.48 -15.21
N PRO A 177 18.98 -10.53 -14.62
CA PRO A 177 18.79 -10.10 -13.24
C PRO A 177 19.64 -10.90 -12.25
N VAL A 178 20.18 -10.24 -11.23
CA VAL A 178 21.02 -10.85 -10.19
C VAL A 178 20.26 -10.90 -8.88
N THR A 179 20.24 -12.04 -8.19
CA THR A 179 19.56 -12.21 -6.90
C THR A 179 20.55 -12.03 -5.75
N TRP A 180 20.19 -11.17 -4.81
CA TRP A 180 20.95 -10.90 -3.59
C TRP A 180 20.15 -11.36 -2.38
N PRO A 181 20.50 -12.50 -1.74
CA PRO A 181 19.89 -12.91 -0.50
C PRO A 181 20.39 -12.04 0.66
N PHE A 182 19.54 -11.80 1.65
CA PHE A 182 19.86 -11.11 2.89
C PHE A 182 19.02 -11.66 4.04
N GLU A 183 19.43 -11.37 5.27
CA GLU A 183 18.73 -11.74 6.50
C GLU A 183 18.33 -10.44 7.23
N ALA A 184 17.07 -10.37 7.66
CA ALA A 184 16.59 -9.38 8.62
C ALA A 184 16.59 -10.03 9.99
N GLU A 185 17.42 -9.53 10.90
CA GLU A 185 17.57 -10.04 12.26
C GLU A 185 16.76 -9.16 13.21
N VAL A 186 15.97 -9.80 14.07
CA VAL A 186 15.28 -9.17 15.19
C VAL A 186 15.84 -9.77 16.47
N ALA A 187 16.45 -8.95 17.30
CA ALA A 187 17.01 -9.35 18.58
C ALA A 187 16.24 -8.65 19.72
N GLU A 188 15.95 -9.39 20.79
CA GLU A 188 15.46 -8.76 22.01
C GLU A 188 16.59 -7.93 22.66
N SER A 189 16.30 -6.66 22.86
CA SER A 189 17.17 -5.68 23.54
C SER A 189 16.52 -5.37 24.88
N GLY A 190 17.01 -6.02 25.93
CA GLY A 190 16.54 -5.81 27.30
C GLY A 190 17.65 -5.31 28.19
N ASP A 191 17.35 -4.29 29.02
CA ASP A 191 18.14 -4.01 30.20
C ASP A 191 17.98 -5.18 31.18
N GLY A 192 19.02 -6.02 31.30
CA GLY A 192 19.10 -7.08 32.32
C GLY A 192 19.07 -8.53 31.81
N ALA A 193 18.99 -8.78 30.51
CA ALA A 193 19.31 -10.12 29.98
C ALA A 193 20.84 -10.23 29.83
N PRO A 194 21.51 -11.26 30.40
CA PRO A 194 22.91 -11.50 30.11
C PRO A 194 23.11 -11.65 28.60
N GLU A 195 24.20 -11.09 28.05
CA GLU A 195 24.47 -11.04 26.60
C GLU A 195 24.35 -12.44 25.93
N GLU A 196 24.60 -13.50 26.68
CA GLU A 196 24.46 -14.91 26.25
C GLU A 196 23.00 -15.39 26.06
N GLU A 197 22.00 -14.78 26.69
CA GLU A 197 20.58 -15.06 26.45
C GLU A 197 20.04 -14.24 25.26
N SER A 198 20.51 -13.01 25.08
CA SER A 198 20.18 -12.18 23.92
C SER A 198 20.69 -12.76 22.59
N GLU A 199 21.78 -13.54 22.61
CA GLU A 199 22.23 -14.31 21.45
C GLU A 199 21.29 -15.48 21.08
N ARG A 200 20.61 -16.07 22.08
CA ARG A 200 19.71 -17.22 21.91
C ARG A 200 18.33 -16.84 21.37
N GLN A 201 17.93 -15.58 21.51
CA GLN A 201 16.61 -15.06 21.10
C GLN A 201 16.73 -14.05 19.94
N LYS A 202 17.59 -14.38 18.96
CA LYS A 202 17.68 -13.70 17.68
C LYS A 202 16.85 -14.46 16.65
N GLU A 203 15.85 -13.81 16.08
CA GLU A 203 15.07 -14.39 14.97
C GLU A 203 15.57 -13.84 13.63
N SER A 204 15.97 -14.75 12.72
CA SER A 204 16.48 -14.41 11.40
C SER A 204 15.43 -14.64 10.32
N LEU A 205 15.04 -13.59 9.60
CA LEU A 205 14.07 -13.63 8.52
C LEU A 205 14.77 -13.52 7.16
N ALA A 206 14.70 -14.58 6.36
CA ALA A 206 15.31 -14.61 5.03
C ALA A 206 14.54 -13.74 4.02
N GLY A 207 15.27 -12.92 3.26
CA GLY A 207 14.76 -12.06 2.20
C GLY A 207 15.64 -12.08 0.95
N GLU A 208 15.05 -11.71 -0.19
CA GLU A 208 15.74 -11.68 -1.48
C GLU A 208 15.49 -10.35 -2.21
N PHE A 209 16.57 -9.74 -2.69
CA PHE A 209 16.52 -8.58 -3.59
C PHE A 209 16.98 -8.98 -5.00
N LEU A 210 16.07 -8.89 -5.97
CA LEU A 210 16.36 -9.17 -7.37
C LEU A 210 16.72 -7.88 -8.10
N GLN A 211 18.01 -7.72 -8.41
CA GLN A 211 18.55 -6.57 -9.11
C GLN A 211 18.29 -6.67 -10.62
N LEU A 212 17.51 -5.73 -11.14
CA LEU A 212 17.23 -5.63 -12.58
C LEU A 212 18.35 -4.86 -13.30
N PRO A 213 18.71 -5.25 -14.53
CA PRO A 213 19.63 -4.47 -15.35
C PRO A 213 19.01 -3.11 -15.72
N VAL A 214 19.82 -2.06 -15.76
CA VAL A 214 19.35 -0.70 -16.08
C VAL A 214 18.97 -0.58 -17.56
N PHE A 215 19.74 -1.20 -18.46
CA PHE A 215 19.49 -1.14 -19.89
C PHE A 215 19.35 -2.54 -20.52
N PRO A 216 18.44 -2.70 -21.49
CA PRO A 216 18.33 -3.94 -22.24
C PRO A 216 19.48 -4.08 -23.24
N LYS A 217 19.94 -5.31 -23.50
CA LYS A 217 21.10 -5.58 -24.37
C LYS A 217 20.92 -5.07 -25.81
N TRP A 218 19.69 -4.98 -26.33
CA TRP A 218 19.43 -4.49 -27.68
C TRP A 218 19.80 -3.02 -27.87
N LEU A 219 19.82 -2.23 -26.78
CA LEU A 219 20.25 -0.84 -26.85
C LEU A 219 21.71 -0.72 -27.31
N LEU A 220 22.57 -1.67 -26.95
CA LEU A 220 23.95 -1.73 -27.44
C LEU A 220 24.01 -2.00 -28.94
N ILE A 221 23.08 -2.81 -29.48
CA ILE A 221 22.98 -3.09 -30.91
C ILE A 221 22.55 -1.83 -31.66
N VAL A 222 21.53 -1.12 -31.16
CA VAL A 222 21.07 0.14 -31.77
C VAL A 222 22.15 1.22 -31.69
N LEU A 223 22.86 1.33 -30.57
CA LEU A 223 23.97 2.26 -30.42
C LEU A 223 25.09 1.94 -31.42
N ALA A 224 25.45 0.66 -31.57
CA ALA A 224 26.44 0.23 -32.56
C ALA A 224 26.00 0.55 -34.00
N ALA A 225 24.72 0.34 -34.33
CA ALA A 225 24.17 0.69 -35.64
C ALA A 225 24.18 2.20 -35.89
N LEU A 226 23.82 3.02 -34.90
CA LEU A 226 23.91 4.47 -34.99
C LEU A 226 25.34 4.95 -35.21
N VAL A 227 26.31 4.39 -34.48
CA VAL A 227 27.74 4.70 -34.67
C VAL A 227 28.21 4.30 -36.06
N ALA A 228 27.81 3.12 -36.56
CA ALA A 228 28.13 2.67 -37.92
C ALA A 228 27.53 3.59 -39.00
N LEU A 229 26.27 4.03 -38.83
CA LEU A 229 25.64 5.00 -39.73
C LEU A 229 26.35 6.36 -39.69
N LEU A 230 26.78 6.80 -38.51
CA LEU A 230 27.57 8.03 -38.34
C LEU A 230 28.91 7.94 -39.08
N VAL A 231 29.62 6.82 -38.92
CA VAL A 231 30.89 6.56 -39.62
C VAL A 231 30.66 6.50 -41.14
N ALA A 232 29.63 5.81 -41.60
CA ALA A 232 29.27 5.73 -43.01
C ALA A 232 28.93 7.11 -43.59
N TRP A 233 28.19 7.94 -42.86
CA TRP A 233 27.90 9.33 -43.25
C TRP A 233 29.18 10.15 -43.42
N PHE A 234 30.09 10.10 -42.43
CA PHE A 234 31.33 10.86 -42.48
C PHE A 234 32.32 10.34 -43.54
N ALA A 235 32.35 9.03 -43.79
CA ALA A 235 33.30 8.40 -44.73
C ALA A 235 32.81 8.37 -46.18
N LEU A 236 31.50 8.23 -46.43
CA LEU A 236 30.95 8.05 -47.78
C LEU A 236 30.17 9.26 -48.26
N VAL A 237 29.32 9.84 -47.40
CA VAL A 237 28.40 10.91 -47.82
C VAL A 237 29.08 12.27 -47.79
N ARG A 238 29.89 12.56 -46.77
CA ARG A 238 30.60 13.85 -46.67
C ARG A 238 31.57 14.13 -47.84
N PRO A 239 32.35 13.15 -48.35
CA PRO A 239 33.18 13.35 -49.54
C PRO A 239 32.33 13.53 -50.81
N ALA A 240 31.30 12.71 -51.00
CA ALA A 240 30.42 12.80 -52.17
C ALA A 240 29.64 14.13 -52.23
N VAL A 241 29.17 14.66 -51.09
CA VAL A 241 28.52 15.97 -51.01
C VAL A 241 29.50 17.11 -51.28
N ARG A 242 30.79 16.96 -50.92
CA ARG A 242 31.84 17.93 -51.30
C ARG A 242 32.15 17.89 -52.79
N SER A 243 32.27 16.69 -53.38
CA SER A 243 32.51 16.53 -54.82
C SER A 243 31.33 17.02 -55.66
N ALA A 244 30.09 16.74 -55.26
CA ALA A 244 28.90 17.23 -55.93
C ALA A 244 28.73 18.76 -55.80
N ALA A 245 29.17 19.35 -54.68
CA ALA A 245 29.18 20.81 -54.51
C ALA A 245 30.31 21.48 -55.32
N GLU A 246 31.48 20.84 -55.46
CA GLU A 246 32.55 21.30 -56.36
C GLU A 246 32.15 21.17 -57.84
N GLU A 247 31.55 20.06 -58.27
CA GLU A 247 31.05 19.86 -59.63
C GLU A 247 29.91 20.82 -59.98
N ALA A 248 28.95 21.03 -59.08
CA ALA A 248 27.90 22.03 -59.31
C ALA A 248 28.45 23.47 -59.33
N GLY A 249 29.54 23.75 -58.59
CA GLY A 249 30.24 25.02 -58.61
C GLY A 249 31.02 25.26 -59.90
N THR A 250 31.71 24.25 -60.43
CA THR A 250 32.45 24.32 -61.70
C THR A 250 31.50 24.37 -62.89
N GLU A 251 30.41 23.61 -62.90
CA GLU A 251 29.41 23.63 -63.97
C GLU A 251 28.65 24.98 -64.01
N ALA A 252 28.40 25.59 -62.84
CA ALA A 252 27.85 26.95 -62.76
C ALA A 252 28.85 28.02 -63.25
N ALA A 253 30.15 27.86 -62.96
CA ALA A 253 31.20 28.74 -63.46
C ALA A 253 31.39 28.62 -64.98
N GLU A 254 31.36 27.40 -65.53
CA GLU A 254 31.45 27.15 -66.97
C GLU A 254 30.23 27.68 -67.74
N LYS A 255 29.02 27.55 -67.19
CA LYS A 255 27.81 28.16 -67.76
C LYS A 255 27.85 29.69 -67.76
N GLN A 256 28.53 30.32 -66.80
CA GLN A 256 28.75 31.77 -66.81
C GLN A 256 29.84 32.19 -67.80
N VAL A 257 30.92 31.42 -67.96
CA VAL A 257 31.97 31.67 -68.97
C VAL A 257 31.42 31.48 -70.40
N ALA A 258 30.58 30.46 -70.63
CA ALA A 258 29.92 30.25 -71.92
C ALA A 258 28.91 31.37 -72.27
N ARG A 259 28.20 31.91 -71.27
CA ARG A 259 27.36 33.12 -71.45
C ARG A 259 28.19 34.36 -71.76
N GLY A 260 29.37 34.52 -71.16
CA GLY A 260 30.30 35.61 -71.46
C GLY A 260 30.94 35.50 -72.85
N ALA A 261 31.24 34.29 -73.32
CA ALA A 261 31.85 34.05 -74.63
C ALA A 261 30.87 34.25 -75.82
N GLN A 262 29.56 34.12 -75.61
CA GLN A 262 28.54 34.43 -76.62
C GLN A 262 28.20 35.94 -76.72
N GLN A 263 28.83 36.79 -75.90
CA GLN A 263 28.51 38.21 -75.80
C GLN A 263 29.74 39.12 -75.99
N GLN A 264 30.62 38.80 -76.95
CA GLN A 264 31.61 39.73 -77.48
C GLN A 264 31.74 39.57 -79.00
N GLY A 265 31.02 40.41 -79.74
CA GLY A 265 31.16 40.55 -81.18
C GLY A 265 30.01 41.30 -81.83
N GLY A 266 30.00 42.64 -81.72
CA GLY A 266 29.24 43.49 -82.66
C GLY A 266 28.57 44.72 -82.06
N GLN A 267 29.24 45.87 -82.19
CA GLN A 267 28.61 47.19 -82.39
C GLN A 267 27.59 47.11 -83.54
N ALA A 268 26.49 47.87 -83.62
CA ALA A 268 26.27 49.25 -83.24
C ALA A 268 24.77 49.55 -83.05
N ALA A 269 24.47 50.56 -82.22
CA ALA A 269 23.32 51.44 -82.41
C ALA A 269 23.84 52.80 -82.95
N PRO A 270 22.98 53.69 -83.48
CA PRO A 270 22.30 54.56 -82.51
C PRO A 270 20.86 54.99 -82.86
N GLY A 271 20.16 55.37 -81.79
CA GLY A 271 18.92 56.15 -81.76
C GLY A 271 17.70 55.31 -81.34
N ALA A 272 16.85 55.69 -80.38
CA ALA A 272 16.72 56.89 -79.55
C ALA A 272 15.67 56.60 -78.44
N GLY A 273 15.64 57.42 -77.38
CA GLY A 273 14.50 57.62 -76.45
C GLY A 273 14.47 56.70 -75.23
N GLU A 274 14.96 57.13 -74.05
CA GLU A 274 14.25 57.87 -72.98
C GLU A 274 13.34 57.01 -72.10
N GLY A 275 13.58 57.08 -70.78
CA GLY A 275 12.54 56.94 -69.76
C GLY A 275 12.80 55.91 -68.66
N THR A 276 13.32 56.39 -67.52
CA THR A 276 12.84 56.14 -66.12
C THR A 276 12.65 54.68 -65.66
N GLY A 277 13.15 54.18 -64.52
CA GLY A 277 13.73 54.75 -63.30
C GLY A 277 13.50 53.76 -62.13
N GLY A 278 14.39 53.76 -61.12
CA GLY A 278 14.24 53.14 -59.79
C GLY A 278 14.70 51.67 -59.69
N GLN A 279 15.77 51.25 -58.99
CA GLN A 279 16.25 51.48 -57.60
C GLN A 279 15.32 50.83 -56.56
N GLY A 280 15.73 50.03 -55.55
CA GLY A 280 17.03 49.58 -55.03
C GLY A 280 16.85 48.22 -54.32
N THR A 281 17.89 47.41 -54.07
CA THR A 281 18.67 47.33 -52.80
C THR A 281 17.86 47.58 -51.53
N ASP A 282 17.72 46.57 -50.65
CA ASP A 282 18.61 46.46 -49.48
C ASP A 282 18.32 45.25 -48.57
N ASP A 283 19.39 44.85 -47.89
CA ASP A 283 19.51 43.96 -46.74
C ASP A 283 18.59 44.32 -45.55
N GLY A 284 18.42 43.38 -44.60
CA GLY A 284 18.09 43.78 -43.23
C GLY A 284 17.49 42.73 -42.30
N SER A 285 18.35 42.22 -41.42
CA SER A 285 18.11 41.51 -40.15
C SER A 285 17.04 42.10 -39.20
N GLY A 286 16.48 41.26 -38.31
CA GLY A 286 15.96 41.71 -37.00
C GLY A 286 14.84 40.87 -36.37
N ALA A 287 15.14 40.18 -35.27
CA ALA A 287 14.20 39.55 -34.32
C ALA A 287 13.54 40.61 -33.38
N PRO A 288 12.87 40.27 -32.25
CA PRO A 288 11.87 39.24 -31.92
C PRO A 288 10.54 39.86 -31.39
N GLY A 289 9.46 39.08 -31.28
CA GLY A 289 8.18 39.54 -30.72
C GLY A 289 7.68 38.67 -29.57
N THR A 290 7.78 39.19 -28.35
CA THR A 290 7.22 38.67 -27.10
C THR A 290 5.71 38.91 -27.02
N GLY A 291 4.95 37.87 -26.64
CA GLY A 291 3.55 37.97 -26.23
C GLY A 291 3.29 37.07 -25.03
N THR A 292 3.22 37.68 -23.84
CA THR A 292 2.80 37.09 -22.57
C THR A 292 1.31 36.79 -22.54
N GLY A 293 0.92 35.59 -22.10
CA GLY A 293 -0.47 35.21 -21.84
C GLY A 293 -0.53 33.97 -20.94
N THR A 294 -1.23 34.13 -19.82
CA THR A 294 -1.20 33.33 -18.59
C THR A 294 -2.03 32.05 -18.65
N GLY A 295 -1.46 30.96 -18.09
CA GLY A 295 -2.10 29.83 -17.38
C GLY A 295 -3.47 29.28 -17.77
N SER A 296 -3.50 28.02 -18.22
CA SER A 296 -4.42 27.00 -17.70
C SER A 296 -3.86 25.61 -18.01
N GLY A 297 -3.81 24.75 -16.99
CA GLY A 297 -3.25 23.41 -17.08
C GLY A 297 -4.24 22.41 -17.67
N THR A 298 -3.84 21.75 -18.75
CA THR A 298 -4.40 20.47 -19.21
C THR A 298 -3.24 19.62 -19.71
N GLY A 299 -2.73 18.77 -18.82
CA GLY A 299 -1.70 17.79 -19.16
C GLY A 299 -2.31 16.62 -19.91
N THR A 300 -2.36 16.72 -21.23
CA THR A 300 -2.66 15.60 -22.12
C THR A 300 -1.41 14.73 -22.25
N GLY A 301 -1.24 13.77 -21.34
CA GLY A 301 -0.18 12.78 -21.39
C GLY A 301 -0.54 11.61 -22.29
N SER A 302 -0.37 11.77 -23.61
CA SER A 302 -0.37 10.65 -24.55
C SER A 302 0.95 9.88 -24.39
N GLY A 303 0.88 8.71 -23.77
CA GLY A 303 1.98 7.76 -23.63
C GLY A 303 1.68 6.47 -24.39
N GLY A 304 1.88 6.50 -25.71
CA GLY A 304 1.76 5.33 -26.57
C GLY A 304 2.89 4.32 -26.32
N GLY A 305 2.56 3.22 -25.63
CA GLY A 305 3.29 1.95 -25.69
C GLY A 305 2.52 0.95 -26.56
N PRO A 306 3.17 -0.06 -27.15
CA PRO A 306 2.52 -0.99 -28.07
C PRO A 306 1.54 -1.89 -27.31
N GLY A 307 0.26 -1.53 -27.39
CA GLY A 307 -0.88 -2.17 -26.74
C GLY A 307 -1.99 -1.13 -26.52
N GLY A 308 -2.75 -0.84 -27.57
CA GLY A 308 -3.67 0.31 -27.69
C GLY A 308 -4.82 0.35 -26.68
N GLY A 309 -4.55 0.74 -25.44
CA GLY A 309 -5.55 0.98 -24.41
C GLY A 309 -5.20 2.13 -23.48
N GLY A 310 -6.13 3.08 -23.36
CA GLY A 310 -6.05 4.14 -22.34
C GLY A 310 -6.56 3.65 -20.99
N GLN A 311 -5.98 4.14 -19.90
CA GLN A 311 -6.60 3.98 -18.57
C GLN A 311 -7.99 4.61 -18.59
N HIS A 312 -8.96 3.93 -18.02
CA HIS A 312 -10.35 4.36 -18.01
C HIS A 312 -11.02 4.03 -16.68
N SER A 313 -11.90 4.91 -16.23
CA SER A 313 -12.68 4.75 -15.01
C SER A 313 -14.03 5.43 -15.16
N GLU A 314 -15.06 4.84 -14.56
CA GLU A 314 -16.42 5.36 -14.56
C GLU A 314 -17.03 5.26 -13.15
N THR A 315 -17.92 6.20 -12.82
CA THR A 315 -18.71 6.19 -11.59
C THR A 315 -20.20 6.03 -11.91
N ILE A 316 -20.84 5.03 -11.33
CA ILE A 316 -22.28 4.81 -11.39
C ILE A 316 -22.86 5.11 -10.01
N ASP A 317 -23.69 6.14 -9.92
CA ASP A 317 -24.39 6.56 -8.70
C ASP A 317 -25.88 6.22 -8.85
N VAL A 318 -26.42 5.44 -7.91
CA VAL A 318 -27.80 4.95 -7.94
C VAL A 318 -28.50 5.39 -6.67
N GLU A 319 -29.57 6.16 -6.84
CA GLU A 319 -30.52 6.50 -5.79
C GLU A 319 -31.77 5.63 -5.93
N THR A 320 -32.18 4.97 -4.84
CA THR A 320 -33.26 3.97 -4.85
C THR A 320 -34.22 4.24 -3.71
N ALA A 321 -35.51 4.42 -4.03
CA ALA A 321 -36.53 4.61 -3.01
C ALA A 321 -36.69 3.36 -2.13
N SER A 322 -37.10 3.54 -0.86
CA SER A 322 -37.37 2.40 0.03
C SER A 322 -38.46 1.50 -0.54
N GLY A 323 -38.20 0.20 -0.58
CA GLY A 323 -39.09 -0.81 -1.13
C GLY A 323 -39.04 -0.95 -2.66
N SER A 324 -38.15 -0.24 -3.36
CA SER A 324 -37.97 -0.34 -4.80
C SER A 324 -36.63 -0.94 -5.21
N GLU A 325 -36.53 -1.31 -6.48
CA GLU A 325 -35.28 -1.68 -7.14
C GLU A 325 -35.01 -0.69 -8.27
N GLU A 326 -33.80 -0.14 -8.31
CA GLU A 326 -33.34 0.76 -9.37
C GLU A 326 -31.97 0.34 -9.88
N SER A 327 -31.65 0.70 -11.12
CA SER A 327 -30.35 0.35 -11.69
C SER A 327 -29.66 1.51 -12.38
N GLY A 328 -28.35 1.60 -12.18
CA GLY A 328 -27.45 2.48 -12.91
C GLY A 328 -26.60 1.68 -13.88
N THR A 329 -26.32 2.25 -15.06
CA THR A 329 -25.54 1.56 -16.08
C THR A 329 -24.49 2.47 -16.72
N TYR A 330 -23.35 1.87 -17.05
CA TYR A 330 -22.38 2.42 -17.99
C TYR A 330 -22.29 1.49 -19.20
N LYS A 331 -22.38 2.04 -20.41
CA LYS A 331 -22.32 1.27 -21.66
C LYS A 331 -20.95 1.43 -22.31
N VAL A 332 -20.29 0.32 -22.62
CA VAL A 332 -19.02 0.33 -23.36
C VAL A 332 -19.27 0.84 -24.78
N GLU A 333 -18.48 1.82 -25.19
CA GLU A 333 -18.56 2.44 -26.52
C GLU A 333 -18.44 1.40 -27.66
N PRO A 334 -19.14 1.61 -28.79
CA PRO A 334 -18.93 0.82 -29.99
C PRO A 334 -17.45 0.79 -30.41
N GLY A 335 -16.96 -0.36 -30.85
CA GLY A 335 -15.56 -0.53 -31.25
C GLY A 335 -14.56 -0.58 -30.10
N LYS A 336 -14.99 -0.60 -28.83
CA LYS A 336 -14.11 -0.71 -27.67
C LYS A 336 -14.34 -1.99 -26.86
N VAL A 337 -13.31 -2.42 -26.12
CA VAL A 337 -13.41 -3.43 -25.04
C VAL A 337 -12.94 -2.78 -23.75
N PHE A 338 -13.76 -2.84 -22.71
CA PHE A 338 -13.36 -2.39 -21.38
C PHE A 338 -12.84 -3.57 -20.56
N ALA A 339 -11.53 -3.60 -20.32
CA ALA A 339 -10.87 -4.59 -19.49
C ALA A 339 -10.83 -4.08 -18.03
N VAL A 340 -11.85 -4.43 -17.25
CA VAL A 340 -12.02 -4.00 -15.86
C VAL A 340 -11.07 -4.77 -14.96
N THR A 341 -10.32 -4.05 -14.12
CA THR A 341 -9.41 -4.62 -13.11
C THR A 341 -9.89 -4.41 -11.69
N ASP A 342 -10.66 -3.36 -11.44
CA ASP A 342 -11.05 -2.98 -10.08
C ASP A 342 -12.47 -2.41 -10.05
N ILE A 343 -13.17 -2.70 -8.96
CA ILE A 343 -14.39 -2.00 -8.58
C ILE A 343 -14.34 -1.59 -7.10
N VAL A 344 -14.96 -0.45 -6.78
CA VAL A 344 -15.20 -0.01 -5.41
C VAL A 344 -16.67 0.34 -5.26
N VAL A 345 -17.35 -0.30 -4.31
CA VAL A 345 -18.77 -0.10 -4.00
C VAL A 345 -18.88 0.62 -2.66
N ALA A 346 -19.66 1.70 -2.60
CA ALA A 346 -19.84 2.49 -1.38
C ALA A 346 -21.31 2.51 -0.95
N ASN A 347 -21.54 1.99 0.27
CA ASN A 347 -22.75 2.16 1.07
C ASN A 347 -22.47 3.13 2.23
N PHE A 348 -22.24 4.40 1.90
CA PHE A 348 -21.78 5.39 2.89
C PHE A 348 -22.89 5.82 3.87
N GLN A 349 -24.16 5.65 3.51
CA GLN A 349 -25.31 5.98 4.36
C GLN A 349 -25.62 4.88 5.38
N GLY A 350 -25.12 3.67 5.16
CA GLY A 350 -25.46 2.49 5.95
C GLY A 350 -26.86 1.96 5.64
N ASP A 351 -27.22 1.97 4.37
CA ASP A 351 -28.47 1.42 3.85
C ASP A 351 -28.57 -0.09 4.09
N GLU A 352 -29.80 -0.61 4.13
CA GLU A 352 -30.13 -2.04 4.23
C GLU A 352 -30.84 -2.49 2.94
N GLY A 353 -30.53 -3.70 2.48
CA GLY A 353 -31.03 -4.25 1.22
C GLY A 353 -29.93 -4.99 0.46
N VAL A 354 -29.99 -4.99 -0.88
CA VAL A 354 -29.03 -5.76 -1.70
C VAL A 354 -28.55 -4.95 -2.90
N VAL A 355 -27.26 -5.01 -3.17
CA VAL A 355 -26.66 -4.52 -4.42
C VAL A 355 -26.13 -5.68 -5.27
N THR A 356 -26.47 -5.69 -6.54
CA THR A 356 -25.99 -6.65 -7.53
C THR A 356 -25.22 -5.94 -8.64
N ILE A 357 -24.00 -6.41 -8.91
CA ILE A 357 -23.13 -5.85 -9.95
C ILE A 357 -22.99 -6.87 -11.07
N SER A 358 -23.24 -6.44 -12.30
CA SER A 358 -23.18 -7.28 -13.50
C SER A 358 -22.37 -6.61 -14.59
N PHE A 359 -21.59 -7.41 -15.32
CA PHE A 359 -20.85 -6.98 -16.51
C PHE A 359 -21.41 -7.73 -17.73
N GLY A 360 -22.16 -7.03 -18.58
CA GLY A 360 -23.02 -7.62 -19.58
C GLY A 360 -24.06 -8.52 -18.92
N GLU A 361 -24.20 -9.76 -19.41
CA GLU A 361 -25.11 -10.76 -18.86
C GLU A 361 -24.53 -11.50 -17.64
N ARG A 362 -23.24 -11.29 -17.33
CA ARG A 362 -22.57 -11.99 -16.23
C ARG A 362 -22.74 -11.22 -14.92
N LYS A 363 -23.46 -11.83 -13.98
CA LYS A 363 -23.47 -11.40 -12.58
C LYS A 363 -22.07 -11.58 -11.96
N ILE A 364 -21.51 -10.50 -11.44
CA ILE A 364 -20.18 -10.49 -10.82
C ILE A 364 -20.28 -10.80 -9.33
N THR A 365 -21.16 -10.10 -8.63
CA THR A 365 -21.41 -10.31 -7.20
C THR A 365 -22.76 -9.75 -6.79
N THR A 366 -23.28 -10.26 -5.68
CA THR A 366 -24.46 -9.74 -4.97
C THR A 366 -24.08 -9.61 -3.51
N ILE A 367 -24.29 -8.44 -2.92
CA ILE A 367 -23.84 -8.09 -1.58
C ILE A 367 -25.01 -7.49 -0.81
N ALA A 368 -25.22 -7.96 0.42
CA ALA A 368 -26.16 -7.36 1.34
C ALA A 368 -25.60 -6.03 1.87
N LEU A 369 -26.36 -4.94 1.75
CA LEU A 369 -25.89 -3.58 2.01
C LEU A 369 -25.46 -3.40 3.48
N GLU A 370 -26.10 -4.10 4.41
CA GLU A 370 -25.80 -4.07 5.84
C GLU A 370 -24.42 -4.64 6.20
N THR A 371 -23.78 -5.39 5.30
CA THR A 371 -22.51 -6.07 5.56
C THR A 371 -21.28 -5.20 5.29
N PHE A 372 -21.44 -4.05 4.63
CA PHE A 372 -20.32 -3.19 4.28
C PHE A 372 -20.65 -1.69 4.33
N ARG A 373 -19.59 -0.88 4.27
CA ARG A 373 -19.68 0.58 4.05
C ARG A 373 -18.90 0.99 2.81
N ASN A 374 -17.71 0.42 2.63
CA ASN A 374 -16.94 0.50 1.39
C ASN A 374 -16.33 -0.88 1.14
N GLN A 375 -16.49 -1.40 -0.07
CA GLN A 375 -15.97 -2.70 -0.47
C GLN A 375 -15.22 -2.58 -1.80
N ASP A 376 -13.96 -3.01 -1.82
CA ASP A 376 -13.15 -3.10 -3.01
C ASP A 376 -13.04 -4.54 -3.51
N TYR A 377 -12.99 -4.69 -4.84
CA TYR A 377 -12.62 -5.94 -5.51
C TYR A 377 -11.60 -5.63 -6.59
N HIS A 378 -10.52 -6.42 -6.63
CA HIS A 378 -9.44 -6.28 -7.59
C HIS A 378 -9.15 -7.64 -8.25
N TRP A 379 -8.89 -7.63 -9.56
CA TRP A 379 -8.60 -8.82 -10.35
C TRP A 379 -7.25 -8.73 -11.03
N VAL A 380 -6.44 -9.78 -10.87
CA VAL A 380 -5.17 -9.94 -11.62
C VAL A 380 -5.44 -10.16 -13.10
N THR A 381 -6.49 -10.92 -13.43
CA THR A 381 -6.96 -11.15 -14.80
C THR A 381 -8.15 -10.24 -15.07
N PRO A 382 -8.03 -9.25 -15.97
CA PRO A 382 -9.12 -8.31 -16.22
C PRO A 382 -10.39 -9.00 -16.74
N ILE A 383 -11.55 -8.53 -16.30
CA ILE A 383 -12.83 -8.97 -16.84
C ILE A 383 -13.14 -8.10 -18.05
N GLN A 384 -13.27 -8.72 -19.22
CA GLN A 384 -13.50 -8.01 -20.47
C GLN A 384 -14.98 -7.80 -20.73
N ILE A 385 -15.37 -6.54 -20.89
CA ILE A 385 -16.71 -6.12 -21.26
C ILE A 385 -16.65 -5.69 -22.72
N GLN A 386 -17.35 -6.44 -23.56
CA GLN A 386 -17.37 -6.20 -25.01
C GLN A 386 -18.11 -4.90 -25.33
N GLN A 387 -17.83 -4.34 -26.51
CA GLN A 387 -18.57 -3.20 -27.04
C GLN A 387 -20.08 -3.38 -26.91
N ASN A 388 -20.80 -2.30 -26.64
CA ASN A 388 -22.25 -2.26 -26.43
C ASN A 388 -22.79 -3.01 -25.21
N ALA A 389 -21.99 -3.80 -24.49
CA ALA A 389 -22.39 -4.37 -23.21
C ALA A 389 -22.26 -3.31 -22.09
N THR A 390 -22.91 -3.58 -20.96
CA THR A 390 -23.01 -2.63 -19.85
C THR A 390 -22.30 -3.11 -18.59
N VAL A 391 -21.76 -2.17 -17.81
CA VAL A 391 -21.58 -2.35 -16.36
C VAL A 391 -22.88 -1.91 -15.73
N THR A 392 -23.52 -2.77 -14.95
CA THR A 392 -24.81 -2.51 -14.32
C THR A 392 -24.70 -2.69 -12.82
N VAL A 393 -25.24 -1.73 -12.06
CA VAL A 393 -25.45 -1.81 -10.61
C VAL A 393 -26.96 -1.80 -10.39
N SER A 394 -27.52 -2.90 -9.86
CA SER A 394 -28.91 -2.96 -9.42
C SER A 394 -28.95 -2.89 -7.91
N VAL A 395 -29.77 -1.99 -7.36
CA VAL A 395 -29.91 -1.76 -5.93
C VAL A 395 -31.37 -2.02 -5.57
N THR A 396 -31.60 -3.00 -4.70
CA THR A 396 -32.88 -3.20 -4.02
C THR A 396 -32.77 -2.57 -2.64
N CYS A 397 -33.49 -1.47 -2.42
CA CYS A 397 -33.46 -0.75 -1.16
C CYS A 397 -34.56 -1.26 -0.23
N GLU A 398 -34.18 -1.87 0.89
CA GLU A 398 -35.16 -2.22 1.92
C GLU A 398 -35.37 -1.03 2.85
N LYS A 399 -34.27 -0.44 3.35
CA LYS A 399 -34.33 0.68 4.29
C LYS A 399 -33.17 1.64 4.11
N PRO A 400 -33.44 2.94 3.88
CA PRO A 400 -32.41 3.98 3.86
C PRO A 400 -31.69 4.09 5.20
N GLY A 401 -30.38 4.24 5.14
CA GLY A 401 -29.48 4.33 6.28
C GLY A 401 -29.56 5.66 7.01
N THR A 402 -28.89 5.72 8.16
CA THR A 402 -28.73 6.95 8.95
C THR A 402 -27.24 7.30 9.01
N PRO A 403 -26.78 8.27 8.19
CA PRO A 403 -25.42 8.77 8.25
C PRO A 403 -25.07 9.36 9.62
N ALA A 404 -23.79 9.66 9.85
CA ALA A 404 -23.28 10.24 11.11
C ALA A 404 -23.93 11.57 11.52
N THR A 405 -24.70 12.21 10.64
CA THR A 405 -25.52 13.39 10.93
C THR A 405 -26.74 13.07 11.81
N GLY A 406 -27.09 11.79 11.99
CA GLY A 406 -28.21 11.33 12.81
C GLY A 406 -29.60 11.49 12.16
N LYS A 407 -29.67 12.02 10.93
CA LYS A 407 -30.90 12.11 10.15
C LYS A 407 -30.94 10.98 9.13
N GLN A 408 -31.99 10.16 9.18
CA GLN A 408 -32.18 9.09 8.19
C GLN A 408 -32.31 9.67 6.78
N ALA A 409 -31.65 9.04 5.81
CA ALA A 409 -31.75 9.42 4.40
C ALA A 409 -33.17 9.15 3.87
N SER A 410 -33.55 9.85 2.80
CA SER A 410 -34.86 9.68 2.16
C SER A 410 -34.93 8.49 1.18
N ALA A 411 -33.78 8.01 0.72
CA ALA A 411 -33.62 6.93 -0.25
C ALA A 411 -32.26 6.25 0.01
N CYS A 412 -32.11 5.00 -0.39
CA CYS A 412 -30.79 4.37 -0.42
C CYS A 412 -29.94 5.01 -1.52
N ARG A 413 -28.63 5.15 -1.30
CA ARG A 413 -27.71 5.67 -2.29
C ARG A 413 -26.41 4.88 -2.34
N GLN A 414 -26.16 4.27 -3.49
CA GLN A 414 -24.99 3.42 -3.72
C GLN A 414 -24.15 3.95 -4.86
N VAL A 415 -22.84 3.96 -4.66
CA VAL A 415 -21.88 4.43 -5.68
C VAL A 415 -20.94 3.28 -6.04
N LEU A 416 -20.90 2.92 -7.32
CA LEU A 416 -19.89 2.03 -7.89
C LEU A 416 -18.87 2.86 -8.66
N ASN A 417 -17.60 2.73 -8.32
CA ASN A 417 -16.50 3.11 -9.19
C ASN A 417 -15.96 1.87 -9.87
N VAL A 418 -15.80 1.90 -11.19
CA VAL A 418 -15.21 0.82 -11.99
C VAL A 418 -14.00 1.37 -12.74
N SER A 419 -12.87 0.66 -12.69
CA SER A 419 -11.65 1.09 -13.37
C SER A 419 -10.92 -0.04 -14.07
N GLY A 420 -10.16 0.33 -15.10
CA GLY A 420 -9.37 -0.61 -15.89
C GLY A 420 -8.77 0.05 -17.13
N VAL A 421 -8.74 -0.69 -18.23
CA VAL A 421 -8.20 -0.22 -19.51
C VAL A 421 -9.24 -0.34 -20.60
N LEU A 422 -9.55 0.77 -21.28
CA LEU A 422 -10.42 0.79 -22.45
C LEU A 422 -9.55 0.69 -23.71
N ARG A 423 -9.78 -0.37 -24.51
CA ARG A 423 -8.97 -0.70 -25.69
C ARG A 423 -9.82 -0.65 -26.96
N ASP A 424 -9.19 -0.31 -28.07
CA ASP A 424 -9.79 -0.51 -29.38
C ASP A 424 -9.98 -2.00 -29.68
N LEU A 425 -11.14 -2.35 -30.21
CA LEU A 425 -11.45 -3.69 -30.68
C LEU A 425 -10.78 -3.85 -32.04
N GLU A 426 -9.78 -4.73 -32.14
CA GLU A 426 -9.06 -4.96 -33.41
C GLU A 426 -10.07 -5.37 -34.50
N PRO A 427 -10.02 -4.76 -35.70
CA PRO A 427 -10.88 -5.17 -36.80
C PRO A 427 -10.59 -6.64 -37.14
N ARG A 428 -11.66 -7.45 -37.16
CA ARG A 428 -11.60 -8.86 -37.58
C ARG A 428 -11.35 -9.01 -39.07
#